data_AF-A0A3C0EMQ5-F1
#
_entry.id   AF-A0A3C0EMQ5-F1
#
_cell.length_a   1.000
_cell.length_b   1.000
_cell.length_c   1.000
_cell.angle_alpha   90.00
_cell.angle_beta   90.00
_cell.angle_gamma   90.00
#
_symmetry.space_group_name_H-M   'P 1'
#
loop_
_entity.id
_entity.type
_entity.pdbx_description
1 polymer ?
#
loop_
_entity_poly.entity_id
_entity_poly.type
_entity_poly.pdbx_seq_one_letter_code
_entity_poly.pdbx_strand_id
1 'polypeptide(L)'
;MNWTSHLPVWALRMQANRDMPLADEAWRLLGDRLNPNTKLSTSLSTSQIQSLITDVLALQADTKHPWRYEAGVFLEGARMWDMVNDQDWNAYVKTAYQQAISFHIRPNVNHGEDIPIALRSDNFRLGTFGIRYHYGQGTFSINGQVIHSEPIGFGACVNAHHYSEPGWSDLVRLTDKQWQDIKPGEHQFKVQMRVFLLDTRHSSGLVSDYNLLSQEQIDALPDVAYCDQSFEKTFNILPTDAVDAVSITPEDHRKAVESAFTVNYLEYQPNRGRWVLRGWISNLPVNLACDILICFGDKTYPLSSIKIKGPIPSGSRVSYLANGWEPKLNDLTLEKVDLRLVPSRKVAQRTIDMKEYWGDEILIKDVPVVIENDAQ
;
A
#
# COMPACT_ATOMS: atom_id res chain seq x y z
N MET A 1 2.97 4.61 -42.84
CA MET A 1 1.54 4.23 -42.84
C MET A 1 1.40 3.08 -41.86
N ASN A 2 0.57 3.21 -40.82
CA ASN A 2 0.37 2.13 -39.86
C ASN A 2 -0.69 1.16 -40.43
N TRP A 3 -0.28 -0.01 -40.92
CA TRP A 3 -1.20 -0.96 -41.56
C TRP A 3 -2.12 -1.65 -40.54
N THR A 4 -1.72 -1.72 -39.26
CA THR A 4 -2.48 -2.38 -38.19
C THR A 4 -3.83 -1.70 -37.94
N SER A 5 -3.93 -0.38 -38.13
CA SER A 5 -5.20 0.36 -37.95
C SER A 5 -6.29 -0.06 -38.93
N HIS A 6 -5.92 -0.67 -40.05
CA HIS A 6 -6.84 -1.16 -41.08
C HIS A 6 -7.23 -2.63 -40.89
N LEU A 7 -6.70 -3.32 -39.89
CA LEU A 7 -7.02 -4.73 -39.67
C LEU A 7 -8.49 -4.92 -39.28
N PRO A 8 -9.15 -5.97 -39.77
CA PRO A 8 -10.50 -6.30 -39.33
C PRO A 8 -10.49 -6.73 -37.85
N VAL A 9 -11.64 -6.58 -37.17
CA VAL A 9 -11.79 -6.87 -35.74
C VAL A 9 -11.31 -8.29 -35.37
N TRP A 10 -11.63 -9.29 -36.19
CA TRP A 10 -11.19 -10.67 -35.94
C TRP A 10 -9.66 -10.83 -35.94
N ALA A 11 -8.95 -10.07 -36.78
CA ALA A 11 -7.50 -10.13 -36.86
C ALA A 11 -6.87 -9.42 -35.66
N LEU A 12 -7.41 -8.27 -35.26
CA LEU A 12 -6.99 -7.56 -34.04
C LEU A 12 -7.23 -8.43 -32.79
N ARG A 13 -8.42 -9.03 -32.65
CA ARG A 13 -8.75 -9.93 -31.54
C ARG A 13 -7.80 -11.14 -31.47
N MET A 14 -7.46 -11.73 -32.62
CA MET A 14 -6.47 -12.83 -32.68
C MET A 14 -5.07 -12.38 -32.24
N GLN A 15 -4.64 -11.16 -32.59
CA GLN A 15 -3.36 -10.61 -32.15
C GLN A 15 -3.37 -10.26 -30.65
N ALA A 16 -4.48 -9.68 -30.17
CA ALA A 16 -4.68 -9.25 -28.79
C ALA A 16 -4.68 -10.41 -27.78
N ASN A 17 -5.24 -11.56 -28.18
CA ASN A 17 -5.38 -12.75 -27.33
C ASN A 17 -4.21 -13.74 -27.42
N ARG A 18 -3.13 -13.38 -28.11
CA ARG A 18 -1.89 -14.17 -28.18
C ARG A 18 -0.77 -13.40 -27.51
N ASP A 19 0.20 -14.11 -26.95
CA ASP A 19 1.43 -13.52 -26.40
C ASP A 19 2.37 -13.03 -27.52
N MET A 20 1.89 -12.08 -28.32
CA MET A 20 2.62 -11.45 -29.40
C MET A 20 3.09 -10.05 -29.00
N PRO A 21 4.19 -9.55 -29.58
CA PRO A 21 4.66 -8.18 -29.36
C PRO A 21 3.63 -7.08 -29.70
N LEU A 22 2.62 -7.38 -30.53
CA LEU A 22 1.59 -6.43 -30.98
C LEU A 22 0.27 -6.52 -30.19
N ALA A 23 0.20 -7.32 -29.12
CA ALA A 23 -1.05 -7.54 -28.40
C ALA A 23 -1.61 -6.24 -27.79
N ASP A 24 -0.77 -5.42 -27.16
CA ASP A 24 -1.19 -4.14 -26.57
C ASP A 24 -1.61 -3.13 -27.65
N GLU A 25 -0.90 -3.07 -28.79
CA GLU A 25 -1.33 -2.22 -29.92
C GLU A 25 -2.69 -2.67 -30.46
N ALA A 26 -2.93 -3.98 -30.55
CA ALA A 26 -4.22 -4.52 -30.99
C ALA A 26 -5.34 -4.19 -30.00
N TRP A 27 -5.12 -4.32 -28.69
CA TRP A 27 -6.08 -3.91 -27.66
C TRP A 27 -6.38 -2.41 -27.72
N ARG A 28 -5.36 -1.57 -27.87
CA ARG A 28 -5.52 -0.12 -28.02
C ARG A 28 -6.37 0.22 -29.25
N LEU A 29 -6.10 -0.40 -30.40
CA LEU A 29 -6.88 -0.21 -31.63
C LEU A 29 -8.33 -0.71 -31.50
N LEU A 30 -8.57 -1.77 -30.72
CA LEU A 30 -9.92 -2.21 -30.38
C LEU A 30 -10.62 -1.18 -29.48
N GLY A 31 -9.90 -0.59 -28.52
CA GLY A 31 -10.38 0.51 -27.66
C GLY A 31 -10.75 1.75 -28.45
N ASP A 32 -9.92 2.16 -29.41
CA ASP A 32 -10.19 3.29 -30.30
C ASP A 32 -11.53 3.12 -31.06
N ARG A 33 -11.95 1.86 -31.33
CA ARG A 33 -13.19 1.52 -32.05
C ARG A 33 -14.43 1.42 -31.15
N LEU A 34 -14.30 1.60 -29.83
CA LEU A 34 -15.44 1.66 -28.91
C LEU A 34 -16.27 2.93 -29.11
N ASN A 35 -15.62 4.05 -29.40
CA ASN A 35 -16.31 5.34 -29.52
C ASN A 35 -17.03 5.43 -30.88
N PRO A 36 -18.37 5.48 -30.90
CA PRO A 36 -19.14 5.53 -32.14
C PRO A 36 -18.90 6.80 -32.96
N ASN A 37 -18.34 7.86 -32.34
CA ASN A 37 -18.03 9.13 -32.99
C ASN A 37 -16.61 9.18 -33.60
N THR A 38 -15.80 8.13 -33.43
CA THR A 38 -14.48 8.10 -34.06
C THR A 38 -14.63 7.94 -35.58
N LYS A 39 -13.85 8.72 -36.34
CA LYS A 39 -13.80 8.63 -37.82
C LYS A 39 -13.06 7.37 -38.31
N LEU A 40 -12.94 6.35 -37.46
CA LEU A 40 -12.33 5.09 -37.84
C LEU A 40 -13.27 4.32 -38.75
N SER A 41 -12.70 3.56 -39.68
CA SER A 41 -13.46 2.88 -40.73
C SER A 41 -14.41 1.79 -40.23
N THR A 42 -14.31 1.38 -38.96
CA THR A 42 -15.10 0.27 -38.39
C THR A 42 -15.30 0.44 -36.88
N SER A 43 -16.47 0.91 -36.46
CA SER A 43 -16.90 0.82 -35.05
C SER A 43 -17.22 -0.64 -34.67
N LEU A 44 -17.08 -0.97 -33.40
CA LEU A 44 -17.44 -2.31 -32.90
C LEU A 44 -18.96 -2.47 -32.80
N SER A 45 -19.48 -3.64 -33.20
CA SER A 45 -20.86 -4.01 -32.88
C SER A 45 -21.02 -4.38 -31.41
N THR A 46 -22.22 -4.28 -30.85
CA THR A 46 -22.51 -4.70 -29.47
C THR A 46 -22.06 -6.13 -29.17
N SER A 47 -22.28 -7.06 -30.12
CA SER A 47 -21.84 -8.47 -29.98
C SER A 47 -20.31 -8.63 -29.96
N GLN A 48 -19.59 -7.80 -30.72
CA GLN A 48 -18.13 -7.77 -30.70
C GLN A 48 -17.61 -7.22 -29.37
N ILE A 49 -18.23 -6.16 -28.85
CA ILE A 49 -17.87 -5.56 -27.56
C ILE A 49 -18.05 -6.59 -26.44
N GLN A 50 -19.20 -7.26 -26.37
CA GLN A 50 -19.45 -8.28 -25.34
C GLN A 50 -18.47 -9.47 -25.44
N SER A 51 -18.12 -9.87 -26.66
CA SER A 51 -17.12 -10.93 -26.88
C SER A 51 -15.74 -10.50 -26.39
N LEU A 52 -15.35 -9.24 -26.61
CA LEU A 52 -14.08 -8.69 -26.15
C LEU A 52 -14.05 -8.49 -24.64
N ILE A 53 -15.15 -8.05 -24.01
CA ILE A 53 -15.28 -8.01 -22.55
C ILE A 53 -15.03 -9.40 -21.96
N THR A 54 -15.63 -10.43 -22.55
CA THR A 54 -15.43 -11.82 -22.13
C THR A 54 -13.94 -12.23 -22.23
N ASP A 55 -13.26 -11.85 -23.31
CA ASP A 55 -11.82 -12.12 -23.48
C ASP A 55 -10.97 -11.40 -22.43
N VAL A 56 -11.26 -10.12 -22.13
CA VAL A 56 -10.53 -9.35 -21.12
C VAL A 56 -10.69 -9.99 -19.74
N LEU A 57 -11.92 -10.37 -19.36
CA LEU A 57 -12.19 -11.05 -18.08
C LEU A 57 -11.46 -12.40 -17.99
N ALA A 58 -11.46 -13.17 -19.08
CA ALA A 58 -10.73 -14.43 -19.14
C ALA A 58 -9.21 -14.23 -19.00
N LEU A 59 -8.65 -13.24 -19.70
CA LEU A 59 -7.24 -12.86 -19.61
C LEU A 59 -6.87 -12.38 -18.19
N GLN A 60 -7.75 -11.60 -17.55
CA GLN A 60 -7.55 -11.10 -16.19
C GLN A 60 -7.49 -12.28 -15.21
N ALA A 61 -8.41 -13.23 -15.32
CA ALA A 61 -8.46 -14.42 -14.49
C ALA A 61 -7.24 -15.35 -14.67
N ASP A 62 -6.63 -15.40 -15.86
CA ASP A 62 -5.50 -16.27 -16.14
C ASP A 62 -4.16 -15.68 -15.68
N THR A 63 -3.75 -16.04 -14.46
CA THR A 63 -2.50 -15.55 -13.86
C THR A 63 -1.22 -16.05 -14.53
N LYS A 64 -1.32 -17.00 -15.48
CA LYS A 64 -0.16 -17.53 -16.21
C LYS A 64 0.29 -16.63 -17.36
N HIS A 65 -0.61 -15.80 -17.87
CA HIS A 65 -0.32 -14.83 -18.92
C HIS A 65 -0.03 -13.45 -18.30
N PRO A 66 0.93 -12.68 -18.84
CA PRO A 66 1.12 -11.29 -18.42
C PRO A 66 -0.15 -10.47 -18.63
N TRP A 67 -0.46 -9.60 -17.67
CA TRP A 67 -1.56 -8.67 -17.82
C TRP A 67 -1.28 -7.67 -18.95
N ARG A 68 -2.28 -7.42 -19.79
CA ARG A 68 -2.23 -6.45 -20.88
C ARG A 68 -2.96 -5.19 -20.43
N TYR A 69 -2.20 -4.14 -20.13
CA TYR A 69 -2.76 -2.89 -19.63
C TYR A 69 -3.87 -2.34 -20.53
N GLU A 70 -3.65 -2.35 -21.84
CA GLU A 70 -4.63 -1.87 -22.85
C GLU A 70 -5.93 -2.71 -22.90
N ALA A 71 -5.89 -3.97 -22.45
CA ALA A 71 -7.10 -4.79 -22.30
C ALA A 71 -7.97 -4.26 -21.15
N GLY A 72 -7.34 -3.85 -20.05
CA GLY A 72 -8.01 -3.15 -18.95
C GLY A 72 -8.62 -1.83 -19.41
N VAL A 73 -7.84 -1.02 -20.14
CA VAL A 73 -8.29 0.26 -20.71
C VAL A 73 -9.51 0.06 -21.62
N PHE A 74 -9.52 -1.00 -22.43
CA PHE A 74 -10.67 -1.34 -23.27
C PHE A 74 -11.94 -1.59 -22.43
N LEU A 75 -11.89 -2.48 -21.42
CA LEU A 75 -13.06 -2.83 -20.61
C LEU A 75 -13.57 -1.62 -19.83
N GLU A 76 -12.66 -0.86 -19.25
CA GLU A 76 -12.94 0.38 -18.53
C GLU A 76 -13.55 1.46 -19.42
N GLY A 77 -13.02 1.64 -20.63
CA GLY A 77 -13.60 2.50 -21.65
C GLY A 77 -15.01 2.06 -22.02
N ALA A 78 -15.23 0.76 -22.21
CA ALA A 78 -16.56 0.21 -22.48
C ALA A 78 -17.53 0.47 -21.30
N ARG A 79 -17.06 0.41 -20.04
CA ARG A 79 -17.86 0.76 -18.86
C ARG A 79 -18.24 2.24 -18.84
N MET A 80 -17.37 3.15 -19.29
CA MET A 80 -17.73 4.58 -19.40
C MET A 80 -18.86 4.86 -20.38
N TRP A 81 -19.07 3.99 -21.36
CA TRP A 81 -20.14 4.08 -22.36
C TRP A 81 -21.35 3.22 -22.01
N ASP A 82 -21.45 2.75 -20.76
CA ASP A 82 -22.53 1.86 -20.26
C ASP A 82 -22.67 0.56 -21.08
N MET A 83 -21.58 0.08 -21.68
CA MET A 83 -21.54 -1.15 -22.49
C MET A 83 -21.15 -2.39 -21.68
N VAL A 84 -20.71 -2.21 -20.44
CA VAL A 84 -20.37 -3.29 -19.50
C VAL A 84 -21.46 -3.35 -18.44
N ASN A 85 -22.14 -4.49 -18.35
CA ASN A 85 -23.15 -4.72 -17.31
C ASN A 85 -22.49 -4.82 -15.91
N ASP A 86 -23.26 -4.63 -14.86
CA ASP A 86 -22.74 -4.60 -13.48
C ASP A 86 -22.15 -5.94 -13.04
N GLN A 87 -22.64 -7.07 -13.56
CA GLN A 87 -22.09 -8.38 -13.23
C GLN A 87 -20.65 -8.53 -13.74
N ASP A 88 -20.40 -8.17 -15.00
CA ASP A 88 -19.08 -8.23 -15.63
C ASP A 88 -18.13 -7.20 -14.99
N TRP A 89 -18.63 -5.99 -14.70
CA TRP A 89 -17.86 -4.98 -13.98
C TRP A 89 -17.48 -5.45 -12.57
N ASN A 90 -18.42 -6.02 -11.81
CA ASN A 90 -18.16 -6.57 -10.49
C ASN A 90 -17.15 -7.73 -10.55
N ALA A 91 -17.21 -8.59 -11.57
CA ALA A 91 -16.24 -9.65 -11.76
C ALA A 91 -14.84 -9.08 -12.04
N TYR A 92 -14.74 -8.06 -12.89
CA TYR A 92 -13.50 -7.37 -13.23
C TYR A 92 -12.81 -6.77 -12.00
N VAL A 93 -13.53 -5.96 -11.22
CA VAL A 93 -12.96 -5.25 -10.07
C VAL A 93 -12.59 -6.21 -8.93
N LYS A 94 -13.43 -7.23 -8.66
CA LYS A 94 -13.16 -8.23 -7.61
C LYS A 94 -11.95 -9.09 -7.95
N THR A 95 -11.86 -9.55 -9.18
CA THR A 95 -10.73 -10.40 -9.64
C THR A 95 -9.41 -9.63 -9.54
N ALA A 96 -9.38 -8.38 -10.03
CA ALA A 96 -8.21 -7.52 -9.90
C ALA A 96 -7.76 -7.36 -8.44
N TYR A 97 -8.70 -7.09 -7.54
CA TYR A 97 -8.41 -6.91 -6.12
C TYR A 97 -7.90 -8.20 -5.47
N GLN A 98 -8.63 -9.31 -5.63
CA GLN A 98 -8.31 -10.59 -4.98
C GLN A 98 -6.94 -11.14 -5.39
N GLN A 99 -6.54 -10.93 -6.65
CA GLN A 99 -5.25 -11.40 -7.17
C GLN A 99 -4.08 -10.52 -6.76
N ALA A 100 -4.31 -9.23 -6.52
CA ALA A 100 -3.25 -8.27 -6.23
C ALA A 100 -2.96 -8.11 -4.73
N ILE A 101 -3.91 -8.43 -3.85
CA ILE A 101 -3.66 -8.29 -2.41
C ILE A 101 -3.03 -9.54 -1.82
N SER A 102 -1.85 -9.39 -1.24
CA SER A 102 -1.15 -10.42 -0.48
C SER A 102 -1.12 -10.08 1.01
N PHE A 103 -1.37 -11.08 1.86
CA PHE A 103 -1.30 -10.95 3.31
C PHE A 103 0.03 -11.44 3.85
N HIS A 104 0.62 -10.63 4.72
CA HIS A 104 1.90 -10.85 5.38
C HIS A 104 1.71 -10.73 6.89
N ILE A 105 2.35 -11.63 7.62
CA ILE A 105 2.44 -11.62 9.09
C ILE A 105 3.90 -11.83 9.46
N ARG A 106 4.36 -11.22 10.56
CA ARG A 106 5.71 -11.49 11.08
C ARG A 106 5.82 -12.99 11.41
N PRO A 107 6.80 -13.72 10.86
CA PRO A 107 6.90 -15.17 11.06
C PRO A 107 7.09 -15.60 12.52
N ASN A 108 7.68 -14.74 13.34
CA ASN A 108 7.94 -14.98 14.75
C ASN A 108 7.51 -13.75 15.55
N VAL A 109 6.76 -13.96 16.64
CA VAL A 109 6.34 -12.89 17.54
C VAL A 109 6.60 -13.33 18.98
N ASN A 110 7.21 -12.46 19.78
CA ASN A 110 7.39 -12.73 21.20
C ASN A 110 6.02 -12.75 21.91
N HIS A 111 5.82 -13.71 22.81
CA HIS A 111 4.63 -13.78 23.63
C HIS A 111 4.46 -12.49 24.46
N GLY A 112 3.30 -11.84 24.32
CA GLY A 112 2.99 -10.56 24.97
C GLY A 112 3.20 -9.33 24.08
N GLU A 113 3.84 -9.46 22.93
CA GLU A 113 4.10 -8.34 22.01
C GLU A 113 3.03 -8.22 20.91
N ASP A 114 2.87 -7.02 20.36
CA ASP A 114 1.94 -6.80 19.23
C ASP A 114 2.30 -7.67 18.01
N ILE A 115 1.29 -8.21 17.32
CA ILE A 115 1.47 -9.06 16.12
C ILE A 115 1.49 -8.16 14.87
N PRO A 116 2.63 -8.00 14.17
CA PRO A 116 2.70 -7.16 12.99
C PRO A 116 2.13 -7.87 11.77
N ILE A 117 1.22 -7.19 11.08
CA ILE A 117 0.58 -7.66 9.86
C ILE A 117 0.63 -6.59 8.76
N ALA A 118 0.52 -7.03 7.52
CA ALA A 118 0.30 -6.14 6.38
C ALA A 118 -0.49 -6.82 5.27
N LEU A 119 -1.28 -6.00 4.58
CA LEU A 119 -1.85 -6.30 3.28
C LEU A 119 -1.03 -5.51 2.28
N ARG A 120 -0.28 -6.19 1.43
CA ARG A 120 0.51 -5.55 0.37
C ARG A 120 -0.23 -5.71 -0.94
N SER A 121 -0.18 -4.67 -1.75
CA SER A 121 -0.63 -4.68 -3.12
C SER A 121 0.53 -5.06 -4.04
N ASP A 122 0.28 -6.06 -4.87
CA ASP A 122 1.07 -6.42 -6.03
C ASP A 122 0.47 -5.77 -7.29
N ASN A 123 0.92 -6.17 -8.47
CA ASN A 123 0.45 -5.61 -9.73
C ASN A 123 -1.05 -5.89 -9.96
N PHE A 124 -1.87 -4.85 -9.90
CA PHE A 124 -3.28 -4.94 -10.24
C PHE A 124 -3.46 -5.18 -11.73
N ARG A 125 -4.36 -6.11 -12.05
CA ARG A 125 -4.77 -6.39 -13.43
C ARG A 125 -5.90 -5.45 -13.84
N LEU A 126 -5.58 -4.16 -13.93
CA LEU A 126 -6.50 -3.06 -14.26
C LEU A 126 -5.99 -2.22 -15.44
N GLY A 127 -6.85 -1.36 -15.97
CA GLY A 127 -6.54 -0.32 -16.94
C GLY A 127 -6.21 1.02 -16.27
N THR A 128 -6.69 2.10 -16.87
CA THR A 128 -6.45 3.50 -16.46
C THR A 128 -7.23 3.90 -15.22
N PHE A 129 -8.49 3.50 -15.13
CA PHE A 129 -9.33 3.88 -14.00
C PHE A 129 -8.85 3.15 -12.78
N GLY A 130 -8.54 3.94 -11.76
CA GLY A 130 -8.28 3.36 -10.47
C GLY A 130 -9.56 2.76 -9.88
N ILE A 131 -9.39 1.75 -9.06
CA ILE A 131 -10.43 1.34 -8.12
C ILE A 131 -9.99 1.86 -6.77
N ARG A 132 -10.89 2.56 -6.06
CA ARG A 132 -10.66 2.78 -4.63
C ARG A 132 -11.19 1.57 -3.90
N TYR A 133 -10.44 1.08 -2.93
CA TYR A 133 -10.95 0.06 -2.03
C TYR A 133 -10.88 0.59 -0.61
N HIS A 134 -11.87 0.20 0.19
CA HIS A 134 -11.86 0.43 1.63
C HIS A 134 -12.10 -0.89 2.32
N TYR A 135 -11.30 -1.16 3.35
CA TYR A 135 -11.56 -2.31 4.19
C TYR A 135 -12.72 -1.96 5.13
N GLY A 136 -13.70 -2.85 5.20
CA GLY A 136 -14.77 -2.77 6.17
C GLY A 136 -14.37 -3.43 7.48
N GLN A 137 -15.30 -4.18 8.05
CA GLN A 137 -15.03 -4.96 9.26
C GLN A 137 -14.09 -6.12 8.95
N GLY A 138 -13.02 -6.21 9.75
CA GLY A 138 -12.13 -7.36 9.81
C GLY A 138 -12.40 -8.21 11.04
N THR A 139 -12.20 -9.52 10.91
CA THR A 139 -12.17 -10.48 12.01
C THR A 139 -10.83 -11.21 11.97
N PHE A 140 -10.11 -11.15 13.08
CA PHE A 140 -8.81 -11.77 13.25
C PHE A 140 -8.95 -12.94 14.22
N SER A 141 -8.33 -14.07 13.89
CA SER A 141 -8.37 -15.26 14.72
C SER A 141 -7.03 -15.97 14.77
N ILE A 142 -6.74 -16.60 15.91
CA ILE A 142 -5.61 -17.49 16.12
C ILE A 142 -6.16 -18.87 16.46
N ASN A 143 -5.78 -19.89 15.68
CA ASN A 143 -6.27 -21.27 15.81
C ASN A 143 -7.81 -21.36 15.89
N GLY A 144 -8.51 -20.52 15.12
CA GLY A 144 -9.98 -20.45 15.08
C GLY A 144 -10.63 -19.64 16.22
N GLN A 145 -9.90 -19.24 17.26
CA GLN A 145 -10.40 -18.32 18.28
C GLN A 145 -10.33 -16.88 17.78
N VAL A 146 -11.48 -16.20 17.73
CA VAL A 146 -11.54 -14.77 17.39
C VAL A 146 -10.84 -13.97 18.49
N ILE A 147 -9.80 -13.26 18.11
CA ILE A 147 -9.01 -12.41 19.01
C ILE A 147 -9.36 -10.94 18.86
N HIS A 148 -9.89 -10.54 17.71
CA HIS A 148 -10.12 -9.13 17.43
C HIS A 148 -11.15 -8.98 16.31
N SER A 149 -12.02 -7.98 16.41
CA SER A 149 -12.93 -7.61 15.34
C SER A 149 -13.19 -6.11 15.38
N GLU A 150 -12.74 -5.41 14.34
CA GLU A 150 -12.89 -3.96 14.23
C GLU A 150 -12.96 -3.53 12.75
N PRO A 151 -13.44 -2.30 12.47
CA PRO A 151 -13.26 -1.69 11.17
C PRO A 151 -11.78 -1.50 10.87
N ILE A 152 -11.31 -2.03 9.74
CA ILE A 152 -9.97 -1.76 9.23
C ILE A 152 -10.06 -0.41 8.52
N GLY A 153 -9.95 0.71 9.25
CA GLY A 153 -10.25 2.07 8.79
C GLY A 153 -9.29 2.67 7.74
N PHE A 154 -8.88 1.89 6.74
CA PHE A 154 -7.97 2.31 5.69
C PHE A 154 -8.61 2.08 4.31
N GLY A 155 -8.48 3.09 3.46
CA GLY A 155 -8.76 2.97 2.05
C GLY A 155 -7.56 3.40 1.22
N ALA A 156 -7.41 2.76 0.08
CA ALA A 156 -6.33 3.02 -0.86
C ALA A 156 -6.90 3.12 -2.28
N CYS A 157 -6.10 3.67 -3.18
CA CYS A 157 -6.42 3.70 -4.60
C CYS A 157 -5.48 2.76 -5.34
N VAL A 158 -6.05 1.91 -6.18
CA VAL A 158 -5.29 1.02 -7.05
C VAL A 158 -5.46 1.51 -8.45
N ASN A 159 -4.38 1.78 -9.16
CA ASN A 159 -4.42 2.03 -10.59
C ASN A 159 -3.16 1.47 -11.23
N ALA A 160 -3.19 1.22 -12.53
CA ALA A 160 -2.07 0.57 -13.21
C ALA A 160 -0.79 1.43 -13.32
N HIS A 161 -0.86 2.73 -13.01
CA HIS A 161 0.24 3.67 -13.20
C HIS A 161 0.90 4.17 -11.91
N HIS A 162 0.29 3.96 -10.75
CA HIS A 162 0.84 4.45 -9.50
C HIS A 162 1.85 3.44 -8.95
N TYR A 163 3.04 3.96 -8.66
CA TYR A 163 3.98 3.39 -7.72
C TYR A 163 3.18 2.92 -6.50
N SER A 164 3.14 1.60 -6.30
CA SER A 164 2.46 0.89 -5.22
C SER A 164 2.26 1.79 -3.99
N GLU A 165 1.02 2.19 -3.70
CA GLU A 165 0.72 2.59 -2.33
C GLU A 165 1.18 1.42 -1.44
N PRO A 166 1.93 1.69 -0.36
CA PRO A 166 2.65 0.66 0.40
C PRO A 166 1.70 -0.18 1.26
N GLY A 167 0.64 -0.73 0.66
CA GLY A 167 -0.34 -1.55 1.33
C GLY A 167 -0.97 -0.89 2.56
N TRP A 168 -1.58 -1.72 3.38
CA TRP A 168 -1.95 -1.42 4.76
C TRP A 168 -1.05 -2.22 5.68
N SER A 169 -0.56 -1.62 6.76
CA SER A 169 0.19 -2.32 7.80
C SER A 169 -0.34 -1.94 9.17
N ASP A 170 -0.45 -2.90 10.06
CA ASP A 170 -0.97 -2.67 11.40
C ASP A 170 -0.36 -3.64 12.43
N LEU A 171 -0.72 -3.40 13.69
CA LEU A 171 -0.32 -4.13 14.86
C LEU A 171 -1.57 -4.68 15.54
N VAL A 172 -1.78 -6.00 15.45
CA VAL A 172 -2.87 -6.65 16.18
C VAL A 172 -2.45 -6.77 17.64
N ARG A 173 -3.16 -6.03 18.50
CA ARG A 173 -2.92 -5.99 19.94
C ARG A 173 -3.81 -6.98 20.64
N LEU A 174 -3.22 -7.87 21.43
CA LEU A 174 -3.94 -8.79 22.29
C LEU A 174 -3.92 -8.27 23.73
N THR A 175 -5.02 -8.51 24.44
CA THR A 175 -5.10 -8.27 25.88
C THR A 175 -4.29 -9.32 26.65
N ASP A 176 -3.85 -9.00 27.86
CA ASP A 176 -3.16 -9.95 28.75
C ASP A 176 -3.95 -11.26 28.94
N LYS A 177 -5.28 -11.16 29.00
CA LYS A 177 -6.17 -12.33 29.11
C LYS A 177 -6.09 -13.21 27.87
N GLN A 178 -6.06 -12.63 26.68
CA GLN A 178 -5.94 -13.40 25.44
C GLN A 178 -4.55 -14.06 25.33
N TRP A 179 -3.50 -13.37 25.78
CA TRP A 179 -2.16 -13.96 25.85
C TRP A 179 -2.09 -15.17 26.78
N GLN A 180 -2.81 -15.18 27.92
CA GLN A 180 -2.82 -16.33 28.84
C GLN A 180 -3.30 -17.64 28.18
N ASP A 181 -4.17 -17.54 27.17
CA ASP A 181 -4.72 -18.70 26.46
C ASP A 181 -3.82 -19.17 25.29
N ILE A 182 -2.81 -18.39 24.92
CA ILE A 182 -1.96 -18.63 23.76
C ILE A 182 -0.56 -19.06 24.22
N LYS A 183 -0.17 -20.30 23.92
CA LYS A 183 1.14 -20.84 24.32
C LYS A 183 2.24 -20.51 23.30
N PRO A 184 3.52 -20.51 23.68
CA PRO A 184 4.59 -20.53 22.69
C PRO A 184 4.50 -21.76 21.77
N GLY A 185 4.79 -21.58 20.48
CA GLY A 185 4.69 -22.62 19.45
C GLY A 185 4.22 -22.11 18.09
N GLU A 186 3.91 -23.01 17.17
CA GLU A 186 3.33 -22.68 15.87
C GLU A 186 1.81 -22.46 15.99
N HIS A 187 1.30 -21.41 15.35
CA HIS A 187 -0.11 -21.05 15.32
C HIS A 187 -0.56 -20.71 13.91
N GLN A 188 -1.85 -20.93 13.66
CA GLN A 188 -2.54 -20.49 12.46
C GLN A 188 -3.20 -19.14 12.73
N PHE A 189 -2.82 -18.12 11.97
CA PHE A 189 -3.44 -16.80 11.97
C PHE A 189 -4.36 -16.67 10.77
N LYS A 190 -5.60 -16.27 11.01
CA LYS A 190 -6.59 -16.06 9.95
C LYS A 190 -7.22 -14.68 10.05
N VAL A 191 -7.30 -14.01 8.91
CA VAL A 191 -8.04 -12.76 8.72
C VAL A 191 -9.21 -13.01 7.79
N GLN A 192 -10.38 -12.50 8.15
CA GLN A 192 -11.55 -12.44 7.30
C GLN A 192 -12.00 -10.99 7.24
N MET A 193 -12.18 -10.44 6.04
CA MET A 193 -12.58 -9.05 5.87
C MET A 193 -13.55 -8.92 4.71
N ARG A 194 -14.46 -7.96 4.84
CA ARG A 194 -15.24 -7.45 3.70
C ARG A 194 -14.58 -6.18 3.19
N VAL A 195 -14.39 -6.10 1.88
CA VAL A 195 -13.81 -4.96 1.19
C VAL A 195 -14.87 -4.42 0.25
N PHE A 196 -15.03 -3.10 0.23
CA PHE A 196 -15.88 -2.44 -0.74
C PHE A 196 -14.99 -1.73 -1.76
N LEU A 197 -15.28 -1.99 -3.03
CA LEU A 197 -14.55 -1.51 -4.19
C LEU A 197 -15.41 -0.46 -4.88
N LEU A 198 -14.87 0.74 -5.01
CA LEU A 198 -15.51 1.92 -5.52
C LEU A 198 -14.87 2.30 -6.85
N ASP A 199 -15.72 2.54 -7.85
CA ASP A 199 -15.29 3.13 -9.09
C ASP A 199 -14.83 4.58 -8.85
N THR A 200 -13.61 4.92 -9.30
CA THR A 200 -13.06 6.25 -9.10
C THR A 200 -13.88 7.36 -9.75
N ARG A 201 -14.65 7.06 -10.81
CA ARG A 201 -15.55 8.00 -11.51
C ARG A 201 -16.55 8.68 -10.58
N HIS A 202 -17.02 7.97 -9.56
CA HIS A 202 -18.01 8.47 -8.61
C HIS A 202 -17.37 8.94 -7.30
N SER A 203 -16.08 8.68 -7.10
CA SER A 203 -15.42 8.90 -5.82
C SER A 203 -14.87 10.32 -5.63
N SER A 204 -14.63 11.08 -6.70
CA SER A 204 -13.81 12.32 -6.66
C SER A 204 -14.36 13.46 -5.79
N GLY A 205 -15.63 13.39 -5.38
CA GLY A 205 -16.26 14.35 -4.45
C GLY A 205 -16.47 13.84 -3.01
N LEU A 206 -16.23 12.56 -2.76
CA LEU A 206 -16.47 11.89 -1.47
C LEU A 206 -15.16 11.57 -0.72
N VAL A 207 -14.02 11.98 -1.29
CA VAL A 207 -12.67 11.45 -1.02
C VAL A 207 -12.14 11.70 0.39
N SER A 208 -12.56 12.75 1.09
CA SER A 208 -11.90 13.12 2.35
C SER A 208 -12.27 12.23 3.54
N ASP A 209 -13.44 11.58 3.54
CA ASP A 209 -14.03 11.07 4.78
C ASP A 209 -14.76 9.73 4.64
N TYR A 210 -14.32 8.84 3.73
CA TYR A 210 -14.91 7.49 3.64
C TYR A 210 -14.82 6.70 4.95
N ASN A 211 -13.80 6.95 5.75
CA ASN A 211 -13.66 6.37 7.09
C ASN A 211 -14.75 6.84 8.08
N LEU A 212 -15.53 7.87 7.71
CA LEU A 212 -16.65 8.40 8.49
C LEU A 212 -18.01 7.94 7.94
N LEU A 213 -18.06 7.26 6.80
CA LEU A 213 -19.32 6.79 6.25
C LEU A 213 -19.82 5.57 7.04
N SER A 214 -21.11 5.58 7.38
CA SER A 214 -21.81 4.41 7.89
C SER A 214 -21.93 3.33 6.79
N GLN A 215 -22.16 2.08 7.18
CA GLN A 215 -22.43 1.01 6.21
C GLN A 215 -23.62 1.34 5.30
N GLU A 216 -24.68 1.95 5.84
CA GLU A 216 -25.84 2.40 5.06
C GLU A 216 -25.47 3.44 4.00
N GLN A 217 -24.58 4.38 4.34
CA GLN A 217 -24.07 5.37 3.38
C GLN A 217 -23.24 4.71 2.28
N ILE A 218 -22.43 3.70 2.63
CA ILE A 218 -21.65 2.92 1.66
C ILE A 218 -22.58 2.11 0.74
N ASP A 219 -23.59 1.45 1.31
CA ASP A 219 -24.57 0.65 0.57
C ASP A 219 -25.41 1.49 -0.39
N ALA A 220 -25.59 2.78 -0.10
CA ALA A 220 -26.31 3.74 -0.94
C ALA A 220 -25.45 4.34 -2.08
N LEU A 221 -24.13 4.10 -2.09
CA LEU A 221 -23.28 4.57 -3.18
C LEU A 221 -23.58 3.80 -4.47
N PRO A 222 -23.56 4.45 -5.64
CA PRO A 222 -23.63 3.75 -6.92
C PRO A 222 -22.36 2.93 -7.15
N ASP A 223 -22.49 1.85 -7.92
CA ASP A 223 -21.37 1.06 -8.44
C ASP A 223 -20.38 0.51 -7.39
N VAL A 224 -20.89 0.13 -6.20
CA VAL A 224 -20.08 -0.55 -5.18
C VAL A 224 -20.05 -2.06 -5.42
N ALA A 225 -18.84 -2.60 -5.56
CA ALA A 225 -18.62 -4.04 -5.55
C ALA A 225 -18.12 -4.50 -4.19
N TYR A 226 -18.72 -5.55 -3.64
CA TYR A 226 -18.29 -6.16 -2.38
C TYR A 226 -17.41 -7.39 -2.62
N CYS A 227 -16.27 -7.44 -1.95
CA CYS A 227 -15.35 -8.57 -1.98
C CYS A 227 -15.11 -9.08 -0.54
N ASP A 228 -15.59 -10.28 -0.25
CA ASP A 228 -15.19 -10.98 0.96
C ASP A 228 -13.85 -11.67 0.70
N GLN A 229 -12.85 -11.43 1.56
CA GLN A 229 -11.53 -12.02 1.44
C GLN A 229 -11.11 -12.68 2.75
N SER A 230 -10.44 -13.82 2.62
CA SER A 230 -9.85 -14.52 3.75
C SER A 230 -8.41 -14.86 3.46
N PHE A 231 -7.56 -14.60 4.45
CA PHE A 231 -6.15 -14.94 4.43
C PHE A 231 -5.84 -15.84 5.61
N GLU A 232 -4.94 -16.80 5.39
CA GLU A 232 -4.51 -17.74 6.40
C GLU A 232 -3.00 -17.94 6.27
N LYS A 233 -2.28 -17.80 7.38
CA LYS A 233 -0.83 -17.95 7.47
C LYS A 233 -0.46 -18.59 8.79
N THR A 234 0.62 -19.36 8.78
CA THR A 234 1.23 -19.82 10.03
C THR A 234 2.26 -18.81 10.52
N PHE A 235 2.41 -18.73 11.83
CA PHE A 235 3.47 -17.97 12.50
C PHE A 235 3.82 -18.63 13.83
N ASN A 236 4.98 -18.29 14.38
CA ASN A 236 5.44 -18.82 15.65
C ASN A 236 5.32 -17.76 16.75
N ILE A 237 4.81 -18.18 17.89
CA ILE A 237 4.87 -17.40 19.13
C ILE A 237 6.07 -17.90 19.92
N LEU A 238 7.04 -17.02 20.12
CA LEU A 238 8.23 -17.30 20.89
C LEU A 238 7.99 -17.00 22.38
N PRO A 239 8.74 -17.63 23.30
CA PRO A 239 8.80 -17.19 24.69
C PRO A 239 9.13 -15.68 24.81
N THR A 240 8.67 -15.05 25.89
CA THR A 240 8.85 -13.60 26.11
C THR A 240 10.33 -13.17 26.06
N ASP A 241 11.24 -14.00 26.54
CA ASP A 241 12.69 -13.77 26.59
C ASP A 241 13.44 -14.08 25.28
N ALA A 242 12.76 -14.64 24.26
CA ALA A 242 13.40 -14.95 22.99
C ALA A 242 13.88 -13.68 22.27
N VAL A 243 14.93 -13.80 21.45
CA VAL A 243 15.46 -12.71 20.64
C VAL A 243 15.15 -12.96 19.16
N ASP A 244 14.26 -12.15 18.59
CA ASP A 244 13.84 -12.27 17.18
C ASP A 244 14.33 -11.11 16.29
N ALA A 245 14.87 -10.06 16.89
CA ALA A 245 15.55 -8.97 16.19
C ALA A 245 16.85 -8.63 16.90
N VAL A 246 17.95 -8.60 16.16
CA VAL A 246 19.31 -8.38 16.68
C VAL A 246 19.88 -7.08 16.12
N SER A 247 20.49 -6.28 16.99
CA SER A 247 21.24 -5.10 16.57
C SER A 247 22.60 -5.49 16.03
N ILE A 248 22.98 -4.94 14.87
CA ILE A 248 24.29 -5.15 14.23
C ILE A 248 25.02 -3.82 14.08
N THR A 249 26.34 -3.84 14.28
CA THR A 249 27.21 -2.66 14.14
C THR A 249 28.53 -3.02 13.43
N PRO A 250 28.48 -3.43 12.15
CA PRO A 250 29.71 -3.62 11.37
C PRO A 250 30.48 -2.29 11.28
N GLU A 251 31.73 -2.27 11.76
CA GLU A 251 32.53 -1.04 11.85
C GLU A 251 32.77 -0.40 10.47
N ASP A 252 32.87 -1.22 9.43
CA ASP A 252 33.01 -0.80 8.03
C ASP A 252 31.75 -0.12 7.47
N HIS A 253 30.58 -0.31 8.09
CA HIS A 253 29.33 0.30 7.67
C HIS A 253 29.03 1.65 8.33
N ARG A 254 29.68 2.02 9.44
CA ARG A 254 29.35 3.21 10.24
C ARG A 254 29.28 4.49 9.41
N LYS A 255 30.36 4.82 8.69
CA LYS A 255 30.43 6.03 7.85
C LYS A 255 29.34 6.05 6.78
N ALA A 256 29.07 4.89 6.17
CA ALA A 256 28.04 4.78 5.14
C ALA A 256 26.64 5.01 5.73
N VAL A 257 26.33 4.41 6.88
CA VAL A 257 25.06 4.61 7.59
C VAL A 257 24.88 6.07 8.01
N GLU A 258 25.88 6.70 8.62
CA GLU A 258 25.82 8.12 9.03
C GLU A 258 25.59 9.05 7.82
N SER A 259 26.27 8.77 6.70
CA SER A 259 26.13 9.56 5.47
C SER A 259 24.85 9.28 4.67
N ALA A 260 24.12 8.20 5.00
CA ALA A 260 22.95 7.78 4.24
C ALA A 260 21.78 8.76 4.36
N PHE A 261 21.75 9.57 5.42
CA PHE A 261 20.63 10.45 5.75
C PHE A 261 20.85 11.85 5.20
N THR A 262 19.85 12.35 4.49
CA THR A 262 19.72 13.75 4.13
C THR A 262 18.42 14.29 4.70
N VAL A 263 18.51 15.14 5.71
CA VAL A 263 17.35 15.80 6.30
C VAL A 263 17.20 17.17 5.66
N ASN A 264 16.05 17.43 5.04
CA ASN A 264 15.81 18.72 4.39
C ASN A 264 15.43 19.76 5.46
N TYR A 265 14.41 19.43 6.24
CA TYR A 265 13.90 20.26 7.33
C TYR A 265 12.95 19.45 8.21
N LEU A 266 12.71 19.97 9.41
CA LEU A 266 11.65 19.57 10.32
C LEU A 266 10.56 20.65 10.29
N GLU A 267 9.36 20.28 9.88
CA GLU A 267 8.23 21.19 9.71
C GLU A 267 7.26 21.08 10.89
N TYR A 268 6.95 22.19 11.56
CA TYR A 268 5.84 22.24 12.51
C TYR A 268 4.59 22.74 11.81
N GLN A 269 3.47 22.05 12.02
CA GLN A 269 2.16 22.39 11.47
C GLN A 269 1.23 22.81 12.61
N PRO A 270 1.15 24.12 12.95
CA PRO A 270 0.44 24.59 14.14
C PRO A 270 -1.03 24.20 14.17
N ASN A 271 -1.73 24.33 13.04
CA ASN A 271 -3.16 24.02 12.91
C ASN A 271 -3.48 22.55 13.18
N ARG A 272 -2.49 21.68 12.98
CA ARG A 272 -2.59 20.24 13.23
C ARG A 272 -1.90 19.83 14.52
N GLY A 273 -1.17 20.73 15.18
CA GLY A 273 -0.35 20.42 16.35
C GLY A 273 0.63 19.27 16.10
N ARG A 274 1.21 19.17 14.90
CA ARG A 274 2.08 18.05 14.53
C ARG A 274 3.39 18.51 13.90
N TRP A 275 4.43 17.73 14.11
CA TRP A 275 5.73 17.82 13.46
C TRP A 275 5.80 16.86 12.28
N VAL A 276 6.47 17.28 11.21
CA VAL A 276 6.66 16.53 9.98
C VAL A 276 8.14 16.59 9.61
N LEU A 277 8.86 15.49 9.80
CA LEU A 277 10.24 15.36 9.37
C LEU A 277 10.28 14.91 7.91
N ARG A 278 11.00 15.65 7.07
CA ARG A 278 11.15 15.35 5.64
C ARG A 278 12.62 15.18 5.27
N GLY A 279 12.92 14.07 4.61
CA GLY A 279 14.26 13.80 4.11
C GLY A 279 14.31 12.65 3.14
N TRP A 280 15.54 12.31 2.78
CA TRP A 280 15.86 11.22 1.88
C TRP A 280 16.90 10.32 2.54
N ILE A 281 16.80 9.02 2.28
CA ILE A 281 17.84 8.07 2.66
C ILE A 281 18.35 7.39 1.39
N SER A 282 19.68 7.34 1.25
CA SER A 282 20.37 6.79 0.09
C SER A 282 21.59 5.99 0.52
N ASN A 283 22.05 5.03 -0.30
CA ASN A 283 23.26 4.23 -0.03
C ASN A 283 23.30 3.54 1.36
N LEU A 284 22.14 3.21 1.94
CA LEU A 284 22.06 2.58 3.25
C LEU A 284 22.46 1.10 3.17
N PRO A 285 23.53 0.63 3.85
CA PRO A 285 24.02 -0.74 3.68
C PRO A 285 23.26 -1.79 4.50
N VAL A 286 22.54 -1.37 5.55
CA VAL A 286 21.85 -2.27 6.51
C VAL A 286 20.45 -1.77 6.81
N ASN A 287 19.60 -2.61 7.41
CA ASN A 287 18.29 -2.17 7.87
C ASN A 287 18.40 -1.13 9.00
N LEU A 288 17.41 -0.25 9.09
CA LEU A 288 17.23 0.69 10.20
C LEU A 288 15.90 0.43 10.89
N ALA A 289 15.93 0.39 12.22
CA ALA A 289 14.77 0.42 13.09
C ALA A 289 15.12 1.32 14.26
N CYS A 290 14.64 2.57 14.22
CA CYS A 290 15.02 3.58 15.20
C CYS A 290 13.79 4.33 15.72
N ASP A 291 13.84 4.69 16.99
CA ASP A 291 13.05 5.79 17.50
C ASP A 291 13.75 7.11 17.12
N ILE A 292 12.98 8.10 16.68
CA ILE A 292 13.47 9.42 16.32
C ILE A 292 13.15 10.35 17.49
N LEU A 293 14.18 10.99 18.03
CA LEU A 293 14.07 11.99 19.09
C LEU A 293 14.50 13.35 18.54
N ILE A 294 13.73 14.40 18.83
CA ILE A 294 14.15 15.79 18.57
C ILE A 294 14.81 16.34 19.81
N CYS A 295 15.95 16.99 19.63
CA CYS A 295 16.69 17.65 20.68
C CYS A 295 16.62 19.17 20.51
N PHE A 296 15.99 19.84 21.47
CA PHE A 296 15.96 21.30 21.58
C PHE A 296 16.91 21.73 22.69
N GLY A 297 18.17 21.99 22.33
CA GLY A 297 19.22 22.27 23.32
C GLY A 297 19.47 21.07 24.23
N ASP A 298 19.18 21.21 25.52
CA ASP A 298 19.34 20.17 26.54
C ASP A 298 18.13 19.24 26.69
N LYS A 299 17.00 19.56 26.05
CA LYS A 299 15.76 18.78 26.14
C LYS A 299 15.62 17.83 24.94
N THR A 300 15.17 16.61 25.21
CA THR A 300 14.91 15.58 24.20
C THR A 300 13.45 15.15 24.25
N TYR A 301 12.80 15.10 23.09
CA TYR A 301 11.40 14.69 22.95
C TYR A 301 11.25 13.57 21.93
N PRO A 302 10.37 12.59 22.17
CA PRO A 302 10.05 11.58 21.16
C PRO A 302 9.29 12.24 20.01
N LEU A 303 9.77 12.05 18.78
CA LEU A 303 9.09 12.51 17.58
C LEU A 303 8.29 11.38 16.94
N SER A 304 8.97 10.30 16.57
CA SER A 304 8.36 9.20 15.82
C SER A 304 9.25 7.96 15.84
N SER A 305 8.98 7.00 14.95
CA SER A 305 9.91 5.91 14.65
C SER A 305 10.10 5.78 13.15
N ILE A 306 11.23 5.22 12.73
CA ILE A 306 11.56 4.96 11.34
C ILE A 306 12.01 3.52 11.18
N LYS A 307 11.49 2.88 10.13
CA LYS A 307 11.84 1.51 9.72
C LYS A 307 12.17 1.53 8.24
N ILE A 308 13.39 1.15 7.88
CA ILE A 308 13.85 1.13 6.49
C ILE A 308 14.59 -0.16 6.23
N LYS A 309 14.20 -0.82 5.15
CA LYS A 309 14.85 -2.04 4.68
C LYS A 309 16.04 -1.66 3.80
N GLY A 310 17.23 -2.07 4.21
CA GLY A 310 18.44 -2.03 3.40
C GLY A 310 18.72 -3.38 2.70
N PRO A 311 19.75 -3.47 1.86
CA PRO A 311 20.55 -2.35 1.37
C PRO A 311 19.78 -1.49 0.35
N ILE A 312 19.99 -0.17 0.39
CA ILE A 312 19.49 0.75 -0.65
C ILE A 312 20.60 0.95 -1.69
N PRO A 313 20.39 0.56 -2.97
CA PRO A 313 21.40 0.69 -4.01
C PRO A 313 21.86 2.13 -4.23
N SER A 314 23.08 2.30 -4.75
CA SER A 314 23.57 3.62 -5.13
C SER A 314 22.75 4.24 -6.25
N GLY A 315 22.49 5.54 -6.14
CA GLY A 315 21.60 6.28 -7.05
C GLY A 315 20.11 6.18 -6.71
N SER A 316 19.72 5.27 -5.80
CA SER A 316 18.35 5.20 -5.28
C SER A 316 18.18 6.05 -4.03
N ARG A 317 16.98 6.61 -3.86
CA ARG A 317 16.59 7.35 -2.65
C ARG A 317 15.21 6.91 -2.18
N VAL A 318 15.05 6.79 -0.87
CA VAL A 318 13.77 6.56 -0.22
C VAL A 318 13.38 7.83 0.50
N SER A 319 12.23 8.40 0.14
CA SER A 319 11.62 9.47 0.93
C SER A 319 11.16 8.87 2.26
N TYR A 320 11.38 9.58 3.36
CA TYR A 320 10.76 9.23 4.62
C TYR A 320 9.99 10.41 5.19
N LEU A 321 8.88 10.08 5.84
CA LEU A 321 7.99 11.00 6.52
C LEU A 321 7.80 10.46 7.94
N ALA A 322 8.20 11.24 8.94
CA ALA A 322 7.96 10.92 10.33
C ALA A 322 7.08 12.02 10.93
N ASN A 323 5.99 11.61 11.56
CA ASN A 323 5.04 12.51 12.20
C ASN A 323 5.08 12.32 13.72
N GLY A 324 5.00 13.41 14.46
CA GLY A 324 4.84 13.42 15.91
C GLY A 324 3.97 14.58 16.37
N TRP A 325 3.48 14.54 17.61
CA TRP A 325 2.50 15.49 18.14
C TRP A 325 3.05 16.36 19.28
N GLU A 326 4.26 16.05 19.72
CA GLU A 326 4.94 16.74 20.80
C GLU A 326 6.36 17.12 20.36
N PRO A 327 6.97 18.15 20.97
CA PRO A 327 6.36 19.14 21.87
C PRO A 327 5.55 20.21 21.11
N LYS A 328 4.68 20.96 21.78
CA LYS A 328 4.04 22.14 21.17
C LYS A 328 5.05 23.28 21.06
N LEU A 329 5.03 24.00 19.94
CA LEU A 329 6.04 25.02 19.62
C LEU A 329 6.01 26.25 20.53
N ASN A 330 4.96 26.42 21.34
CA ASN A 330 4.85 27.50 22.32
C ASN A 330 6.03 27.55 23.32
N ASP A 331 6.79 26.46 23.43
CA ASP A 331 7.94 26.33 24.31
C ASP A 331 9.31 26.58 23.62
N LEU A 332 9.33 26.91 22.32
CA LEU A 332 10.54 26.77 21.48
C LEU A 332 10.71 27.91 20.45
N THR A 333 11.89 28.54 20.44
CA THR A 333 12.27 29.65 19.53
C THR A 333 13.40 29.29 18.56
N LEU A 334 13.73 28.01 18.41
CA LEU A 334 14.94 27.58 17.71
C LEU A 334 14.71 27.43 16.19
N GLU A 335 15.59 28.06 15.41
CA GLU A 335 15.66 27.91 13.94
C GLU A 335 16.22 26.53 13.51
N LYS A 336 16.89 25.83 14.44
CA LYS A 336 17.55 24.55 14.20
C LYS A 336 17.44 23.63 15.40
N VAL A 337 17.44 22.33 15.14
CA VAL A 337 17.40 21.26 16.15
C VAL A 337 18.39 20.15 15.79
N ASP A 338 18.74 19.34 16.78
CA ASP A 338 19.43 18.08 16.53
C ASP A 338 18.40 16.94 16.52
N LEU A 339 18.64 15.91 15.70
CA LEU A 339 17.85 14.67 15.69
C LEU A 339 18.72 13.51 16.13
N ARG A 340 18.21 12.68 17.03
CA ARG A 340 18.83 11.42 17.44
C ARG A 340 17.99 10.27 16.91
N LEU A 341 18.59 9.41 16.12
CA LEU A 341 18.00 8.15 15.69
C LEU A 341 18.55 7.07 16.60
N VAL A 342 17.75 6.67 17.58
CA VAL A 342 18.13 5.69 18.60
C VAL A 342 17.65 4.31 18.15
N PRO A 343 18.56 3.33 17.97
CA PRO A 343 18.21 1.95 17.63
C PRO A 343 17.15 1.38 18.56
N SER A 344 16.10 0.80 17.99
CA SER A 344 14.93 0.35 18.72
C SER A 344 14.53 -1.06 18.32
N ARG A 345 14.80 -2.01 19.22
CA ARG A 345 14.38 -3.41 19.06
C ARG A 345 12.86 -3.52 18.88
N LYS A 346 12.11 -2.69 19.60
CA LYS A 346 10.64 -2.64 19.53
C LYS A 346 10.16 -2.25 18.13
N VAL A 347 10.79 -1.25 17.50
CA VAL A 347 10.49 -0.86 16.12
C VAL A 347 10.81 -2.00 15.14
N ALA A 348 11.93 -2.69 15.33
CA ALA A 348 12.29 -3.85 14.52
C ALA A 348 11.28 -4.99 14.67
N GLN A 349 10.89 -5.34 15.90
CA GLN A 349 9.89 -6.37 16.21
C GLN A 349 8.51 -6.03 15.63
N ARG A 350 8.15 -4.74 15.54
CA ARG A 350 6.92 -4.24 14.90
C ARG A 350 6.97 -4.17 13.37
N THR A 351 8.02 -4.71 12.74
CA THR A 351 8.21 -4.72 11.29
C THR A 351 8.24 -6.15 10.78
N ILE A 352 7.40 -6.55 9.83
CA ILE A 352 7.19 -7.96 9.44
C ILE A 352 8.48 -8.74 9.13
N ASP A 353 9.44 -8.12 8.43
CA ASP A 353 10.59 -8.79 7.84
C ASP A 353 11.94 -8.27 8.35
N MET A 354 11.96 -7.64 9.54
CA MET A 354 13.17 -7.07 10.13
C MET A 354 13.73 -7.95 11.26
N LYS A 355 14.78 -8.72 10.93
CA LYS A 355 15.51 -9.60 11.86
C LYS A 355 16.82 -8.99 12.37
N GLU A 356 17.40 -8.09 11.60
CA GLU A 356 18.62 -7.36 11.94
C GLU A 356 18.41 -5.89 11.65
N TYR A 357 19.03 -5.01 12.45
CA TYR A 357 18.97 -3.56 12.29
C TYR A 357 20.24 -2.90 12.84
N TRP A 358 20.58 -1.71 12.33
CA TRP A 358 21.72 -0.93 12.81
C TRP A 358 21.63 -0.65 14.32
N GLY A 359 22.71 -0.95 15.05
CA GLY A 359 22.73 -0.96 16.51
C GLY A 359 23.28 0.27 17.20
N ASP A 360 23.81 1.25 16.46
CA ASP A 360 24.36 2.48 17.05
C ASP A 360 23.47 3.70 16.81
N GLU A 361 23.54 4.64 17.73
CA GLU A 361 22.86 5.93 17.58
C GLU A 361 23.45 6.74 16.42
N ILE A 362 22.57 7.40 15.68
CA ILE A 362 22.94 8.36 14.63
C ILE A 362 22.46 9.74 15.06
N LEU A 363 23.40 10.68 15.13
CA LEU A 363 23.13 12.08 15.45
C LEU A 363 23.18 12.94 14.18
N ILE A 364 22.08 13.60 13.87
CA ILE A 364 21.98 14.56 12.78
C ILE A 364 21.87 15.95 13.39
N LYS A 365 22.88 16.78 13.17
CA LYS A 365 22.97 18.11 13.78
C LYS A 365 22.34 19.19 12.92
N ASP A 366 21.95 20.28 13.57
CA ASP A 366 21.63 21.55 12.91
C ASP A 366 20.50 21.45 11.86
N VAL A 367 19.54 20.56 12.07
CA VAL A 367 18.39 20.36 11.20
C VAL A 367 17.51 21.61 11.20
N PRO A 368 17.27 22.24 10.04
CA PRO A 368 16.43 23.43 9.95
C PRO A 368 15.00 23.17 10.41
N VAL A 369 14.44 24.09 11.18
CA VAL A 369 13.03 24.10 11.57
C VAL A 369 12.26 25.08 10.70
N VAL A 370 11.14 24.63 10.13
CA VAL A 370 10.21 25.45 9.34
C VAL A 370 8.85 25.41 10.03
N ILE A 371 8.17 26.55 10.09
CA ILE A 371 6.78 26.62 10.54
C ILE A 371 5.91 26.69 9.28
N GLU A 372 4.96 25.76 9.16
CA GLU A 372 3.92 25.84 8.13
C GLU A 372 3.12 27.11 8.37
N ASN A 373 3.35 28.13 7.53
CA ASN A 373 2.52 29.32 7.54
C ASN A 373 1.14 28.91 7.05
N ASP A 374 0.09 29.46 7.68
CA ASP A 374 -1.27 29.32 7.17
C ASP A 374 -1.27 29.70 5.69
N ALA A 375 -1.48 28.72 4.82
CA ALA A 375 -1.72 28.98 3.42
C ALA A 375 -3.03 29.77 3.36
N GLN A 376 -2.92 31.08 3.12
CA GLN A 376 -4.06 31.98 2.89
C GLN A 376 -4.83 31.60 1.64
#